data_AF-A0A6I5NDL8-F1
#
_entry.id   AF-A0A6I5NDL8-F1
#
_cell.length_a   1.000
_cell.length_b   1.000
_cell.length_c   1.000
_cell.angle_alpha   90.00
_cell.angle_beta   90.00
_cell.angle_gamma   90.00
#
_symmetry.space_group_name_H-M   'P 1'
#
loop_
_entity.id
_entity.type
_entity.pdbx_description
1 polymer ?
#
loop_
_entity_poly.entity_id
_entity_poly.type
_entity_poly.pdbx_seq_one_letter_code
_entity_poly.pdbx_strand_id
1 'polypeptide(L)'
;MVLWLLGGSLLFRGLIAWQLPPGFDEAYYFLYTQHLDWSYFDHPLMVALTSGVGIWLTGHVSPLTLRLGSLLLFTGSTGLLYLTARRLFGAKVGWLTAAIASIAPLFFFSFGLLAAPDSALIFFWSAVLFVAADEFFPVGKPYRPTYRLAVIGVLLGLASLSKYHGFVLGLSLIGFCLASAAYRRALRSPWLAVGLLGYGLTLLPLLVWNAQHEWISFAFHLSKRFDGGRAGGFRLSQLLGVWLAEVGFLFPTIGLPLWWVSLRTLWQRVRPQKREPSRQTLAQAFLLWMGLPIALGFTLLGGFTQIYPAWPAPGLWTLLPLLALTAASWSQTTVRRWLTGTGAFVGALLLFALLHVSLGTLQRPSQYAILGGAIAPEADPTTALIDVVQLRRQLQASPAVSDAIAAADFWVTNEFWLSGYVDMAISPLTAAPVTAFTEDPRGHALWFNPISRLGQRALFLSIADFDQAQIQAEYQPYFSQFTLIDAIALERGGATTETVFVYSVGQLVAPYPYPYP
;
A
#
# COMPACT_ATOMS: atom_id res chain seq x y z
N MET A 1 2.55 27.39 8.63
CA MET A 1 3.11 26.96 7.33
C MET A 1 3.06 25.45 7.13
N VAL A 2 3.65 24.62 8.02
CA VAL A 2 3.57 23.15 7.86
C VAL A 2 2.13 22.61 7.91
N LEU A 3 1.28 23.14 8.79
CA LEU A 3 -0.14 22.74 8.85
C LEU A 3 -0.89 23.01 7.54
N TRP A 4 -0.62 24.13 6.86
CA TRP A 4 -1.20 24.43 5.56
C TRP A 4 -0.74 23.46 4.48
N LEU A 5 0.53 23.05 4.49
CA LEU A 5 1.05 22.03 3.59
C LEU A 5 0.37 20.68 3.82
N LEU A 6 0.25 20.26 5.08
CA LEU A 6 -0.40 19.00 5.46
C LEU A 6 -1.88 19.00 5.09
N GLY A 7 -2.61 20.07 5.43
CA GLY A 7 -4.02 20.24 5.09
C GLY A 7 -4.25 20.31 3.58
N GLY A 8 -3.45 21.08 2.85
CA GLY A 8 -3.54 21.16 1.39
C GLY A 8 -3.24 19.83 0.70
N SER A 9 -2.22 19.09 1.16
CA SER A 9 -1.94 17.74 0.66
C SER A 9 -3.07 16.76 0.96
N LEU A 10 -3.65 16.80 2.16
CA LEU A 10 -4.79 15.97 2.54
C LEU A 10 -6.03 16.26 1.67
N LEU A 11 -6.36 17.54 1.46
CA LEU A 11 -7.48 17.94 0.61
C LEU A 11 -7.29 17.48 -0.84
N PHE A 12 -6.08 17.69 -1.38
CA PHE A 12 -5.78 17.25 -2.74
C PHE A 12 -5.85 15.73 -2.88
N ARG A 13 -5.29 14.96 -1.94
CA ARG A 13 -5.43 13.49 -1.92
C ARG A 13 -6.88 13.04 -1.74
N GLY A 14 -7.64 13.72 -0.90
CA GLY A 14 -9.06 13.44 -0.68
C GLY A 14 -9.90 13.63 -1.95
N LEU A 15 -9.61 14.67 -2.74
CA LEU A 15 -10.25 14.88 -4.04
C LEU A 15 -9.98 13.70 -5.00
N ILE A 16 -8.73 13.24 -5.09
CA ILE A 16 -8.37 12.09 -5.93
C ILE A 16 -9.02 10.82 -5.38
N ALA A 17 -8.95 10.58 -4.07
CA ALA A 17 -9.50 9.39 -3.41
C ALA A 17 -11.01 9.25 -3.61
N TRP A 18 -11.72 10.37 -3.74
CA TRP A 18 -13.15 10.39 -3.98
C TRP A 18 -13.54 9.95 -5.39
N GLN A 19 -12.78 10.32 -6.41
CA GLN A 19 -13.12 10.03 -7.81
C GLN A 19 -12.43 8.80 -8.38
N LEU A 20 -11.24 8.45 -7.90
CA LEU A 20 -10.48 7.32 -8.41
C LEU A 20 -11.19 6.01 -8.03
N PRO A 21 -11.55 5.12 -8.98
CA PRO A 21 -12.06 3.79 -8.64
C PRO A 21 -11.02 2.98 -7.84
N PRO A 22 -11.43 1.97 -7.05
CA PRO A 22 -10.48 1.12 -6.32
C PRO A 22 -9.64 0.28 -7.30
N GLY A 23 -8.40 -0.02 -6.93
CA GLY A 23 -7.60 -1.03 -7.62
C GLY A 23 -7.83 -2.45 -7.08
N PHE A 24 -7.24 -3.45 -7.75
CA PHE A 24 -7.37 -4.87 -7.40
C PHE A 24 -7.05 -5.16 -5.93
N ASP A 25 -5.90 -4.70 -5.45
CA ASP A 25 -5.48 -4.91 -4.06
C ASP A 25 -6.43 -4.20 -3.08
N GLU A 26 -6.90 -3.00 -3.40
CA GLU A 26 -7.81 -2.24 -2.54
C GLU A 26 -9.17 -2.95 -2.40
N ALA A 27 -9.69 -3.45 -3.52
CA ALA A 27 -10.92 -4.23 -3.55
C ALA A 27 -10.76 -5.52 -2.73
N TYR A 28 -9.63 -6.21 -2.86
CA TYR A 28 -9.35 -7.39 -2.03
C TYR A 28 -9.23 -7.04 -0.53
N TYR A 29 -8.57 -5.92 -0.17
CA TYR A 29 -8.48 -5.48 1.23
C TYR A 29 -9.81 -5.01 1.81
N PHE A 30 -10.82 -4.68 0.98
CA PHE A 30 -12.17 -4.47 1.48
C PHE A 30 -12.73 -5.75 2.11
N LEU A 31 -12.45 -6.93 1.56
CA LEU A 31 -12.89 -8.22 2.14
C LEU A 31 -12.32 -8.44 3.55
N TYR A 32 -11.11 -7.93 3.82
CA TYR A 32 -10.52 -8.02 5.17
C TYR A 32 -11.34 -7.25 6.20
N THR A 33 -12.04 -6.19 5.76
CA THR A 33 -12.93 -5.41 6.62
C THR A 33 -14.23 -6.15 6.96
N GLN A 34 -14.63 -7.11 6.11
CA GLN A 34 -15.77 -8.00 6.32
C GLN A 34 -15.37 -9.24 7.14
N HIS A 35 -14.15 -9.72 6.95
CA HIS A 35 -13.57 -10.86 7.64
C HIS A 35 -12.45 -10.40 8.59
N LEU A 36 -12.79 -9.62 9.62
CA LEU A 36 -11.78 -9.09 10.53
C LEU A 36 -11.13 -10.22 11.35
N ASP A 37 -9.82 -10.37 11.24
CA ASP A 37 -9.06 -11.43 11.89
C ASP A 37 -7.66 -10.95 12.34
N TRP A 38 -6.96 -11.73 13.14
CA TRP A 38 -5.69 -11.37 13.78
C TRP A 38 -4.51 -11.24 12.79
N SER A 39 -4.62 -11.85 11.60
CA SER A 39 -3.74 -11.68 10.45
C SER A 39 -4.43 -12.24 9.19
N TYR A 40 -3.78 -12.12 8.02
CA TYR A 40 -4.27 -12.67 6.76
C TYR A 40 -3.17 -13.40 5.99
N PHE A 41 -3.57 -14.04 4.88
CA PHE A 41 -2.70 -14.81 4.01
C PHE A 41 -1.46 -14.00 3.53
N ASP A 42 -1.66 -12.81 2.98
CA ASP A 42 -0.57 -11.99 2.41
C ASP A 42 -0.09 -10.84 3.31
N HIS A 43 -0.91 -10.38 4.25
CA HIS A 43 -0.62 -9.20 5.08
C HIS A 43 -1.13 -9.34 6.53
N PRO A 44 -0.48 -8.69 7.51
CA PRO A 44 -0.99 -8.69 8.88
C PRO A 44 -2.12 -7.67 9.09
N LEU A 45 -2.74 -7.72 10.27
CA LEU A 45 -4.00 -7.05 10.64
C LEU A 45 -4.14 -5.57 10.26
N MET A 46 -3.08 -4.76 10.27
CA MET A 46 -3.25 -3.30 10.19
C MET A 46 -3.90 -2.83 8.88
N VAL A 47 -3.70 -3.53 7.77
CA VAL A 47 -4.33 -3.16 6.48
C VAL A 47 -5.85 -3.24 6.57
N ALA A 48 -6.41 -4.26 7.25
CA ALA A 48 -7.84 -4.40 7.48
C ALA A 48 -8.38 -3.23 8.31
N LEU A 49 -7.67 -2.86 9.39
CA LEU A 49 -8.07 -1.73 10.24
C LEU A 49 -8.02 -0.40 9.47
N THR A 50 -6.99 -0.18 8.66
CA THR A 50 -6.86 1.07 7.90
C THR A 50 -7.86 1.20 6.77
N SER A 51 -8.17 0.10 6.10
CA SER A 51 -9.18 0.08 5.03
C SER A 51 -10.59 0.15 5.61
N GLY A 52 -10.83 -0.46 6.78
CA GLY A 52 -12.14 -0.54 7.42
C GLY A 52 -12.58 0.73 8.15
N VAL A 53 -11.66 1.51 8.73
CA VAL A 53 -12.01 2.62 9.64
C VAL A 53 -13.01 3.62 9.04
N GLY A 54 -12.84 4.01 7.77
CA GLY A 54 -13.77 4.95 7.15
C GLY A 54 -15.12 4.34 6.83
N ILE A 55 -15.16 3.05 6.47
CA ILE A 55 -16.40 2.32 6.21
C ILE A 55 -17.16 2.13 7.53
N TRP A 56 -16.51 1.68 8.61
CA TRP A 56 -17.15 1.46 9.91
C TRP A 56 -17.67 2.75 10.54
N LEU A 57 -16.95 3.87 10.38
CA LEU A 57 -17.38 5.17 10.91
C LEU A 57 -18.57 5.76 10.16
N THR A 58 -18.70 5.46 8.86
CA THR A 58 -19.73 6.09 7.99
C THR A 58 -20.90 5.15 7.67
N GLY A 59 -20.73 3.85 7.84
CA GLY A 59 -21.65 2.82 7.34
C GLY A 59 -21.74 2.77 5.81
N HIS A 60 -20.82 3.43 5.08
CA HIS A 60 -20.91 3.58 3.62
C HIS A 60 -19.68 3.02 2.91
N VAL A 61 -19.92 2.20 1.87
CA VAL A 61 -18.86 1.60 1.04
C VAL A 61 -18.66 2.45 -0.22
N SER A 62 -17.54 3.16 -0.27
CA SER A 62 -17.08 3.95 -1.42
C SER A 62 -15.55 4.00 -1.48
N PRO A 63 -14.96 4.42 -2.61
CA PRO A 63 -13.51 4.57 -2.71
C PRO A 63 -12.91 5.53 -1.68
N LEU A 64 -13.65 6.59 -1.32
CA LEU A 64 -13.21 7.56 -0.31
C LEU A 64 -13.18 6.95 1.09
N THR A 65 -14.24 6.23 1.47
CA THR A 65 -14.35 5.66 2.82
C THR A 65 -13.35 4.52 3.04
N LEU A 66 -13.05 3.74 2.00
CA LEU A 66 -11.99 2.73 2.01
C LEU A 66 -10.60 3.35 2.24
N ARG A 67 -10.35 4.55 1.71
CA ARG A 67 -9.02 5.22 1.76
C ARG A 67 -8.85 6.18 2.94
N LEU A 68 -9.87 6.38 3.77
CA LEU A 68 -9.83 7.38 4.84
C LEU A 68 -8.68 7.14 5.82
N GLY A 69 -8.42 5.88 6.20
CA GLY A 69 -7.28 5.52 7.03
C GLY A 69 -5.94 5.91 6.40
N SER A 70 -5.73 5.57 5.12
CA SER A 70 -4.52 5.94 4.37
C SER A 70 -4.30 7.45 4.30
N LEU A 71 -5.37 8.21 4.02
CA LEU A 71 -5.34 9.67 3.92
C LEU A 71 -4.85 10.32 5.22
N LEU A 72 -5.44 9.89 6.35
CA LEU A 72 -5.13 10.42 7.67
C LEU A 72 -3.74 9.99 8.15
N LEU A 73 -3.41 8.70 8.01
CA LEU A 73 -2.12 8.16 8.45
C LEU A 73 -0.97 8.81 7.72
N PHE A 74 -1.02 8.98 6.39
CA PHE A 74 0.06 9.65 5.66
C PHE A 74 0.23 11.12 6.04
N THR A 75 -0.86 11.81 6.37
CA THR A 75 -0.79 13.18 6.91
C THR A 75 -0.03 13.18 8.23
N GLY A 76 -0.34 12.23 9.12
CA GLY A 76 0.39 11.98 10.36
C GLY A 76 1.85 11.63 10.13
N SER A 77 2.15 10.73 9.19
CA SER A 77 3.51 10.29 8.82
C SER A 77 4.36 11.45 8.35
N THR A 78 3.81 12.31 7.49
CA THR A 78 4.50 13.52 7.00
C THR A 78 4.77 14.50 8.14
N GLY A 79 3.82 14.64 9.08
CA GLY A 79 4.00 15.43 10.30
C GLY A 79 5.10 14.86 11.21
N LEU A 80 5.14 13.55 11.42
CA LEU A 80 6.18 12.88 12.20
C LEU A 80 7.55 12.97 11.54
N LEU A 81 7.62 12.84 10.21
CA LEU A 81 8.86 13.02 9.46
C LEU A 81 9.36 14.48 9.52
N TYR A 82 8.46 15.46 9.44
CA TYR A 82 8.75 16.87 9.71
C TYR A 82 9.37 17.06 11.09
N LEU A 83 8.76 16.49 12.13
CA LEU A 83 9.24 16.61 13.51
C LEU A 83 10.59 15.93 13.70
N THR A 84 10.79 14.76 13.10
CA THR A 84 12.08 14.06 13.05
C THR A 84 13.17 14.93 12.44
N ALA A 85 12.95 15.44 11.23
CA ALA A 85 13.91 16.28 10.52
C ALA A 85 14.17 17.60 11.26
N ARG A 86 13.13 18.21 11.85
CA ARG A 86 13.26 19.39 12.71
C ARG A 86 14.12 19.12 13.94
N ARG A 87 13.94 17.96 14.58
CA ARG A 87 14.71 17.55 15.76
C ARG A 87 16.19 17.36 15.44
N LEU A 88 16.48 16.76 14.29
CA LEU A 88 17.85 16.46 13.86
C LEU A 88 18.57 17.70 13.34
N PHE A 89 17.93 18.51 12.49
CA PHE A 89 18.60 19.55 11.69
C PHE A 89 17.94 20.94 11.72
N GLY A 90 16.85 21.12 12.48
CA GLY A 90 16.17 22.40 12.63
C GLY A 90 14.97 22.61 11.71
N ALA A 91 14.20 23.67 11.98
CA ALA A 91 12.87 23.88 11.41
C ALA A 91 12.84 24.02 9.88
N LYS A 92 13.86 24.64 9.28
CA LYS A 92 13.97 24.79 7.82
C LYS A 92 14.07 23.42 7.13
N VAL A 93 14.92 22.53 7.63
CA VAL A 93 15.07 21.17 7.09
C VAL A 93 13.80 20.39 7.28
N GLY A 94 13.17 20.47 8.46
CA GLY A 94 11.87 19.85 8.71
C GLY A 94 10.82 20.24 7.67
N TRP A 95 10.65 21.54 7.41
CA TRP A 95 9.67 22.01 6.43
C TRP A 95 9.98 21.52 5.01
N LEU A 96 11.25 21.56 4.59
CA LEU A 96 11.67 21.05 3.28
C LEU A 96 11.41 19.55 3.15
N THR A 97 11.68 18.76 4.18
CA THR A 97 11.38 17.33 4.21
C THR A 97 9.90 17.07 3.96
N ALA A 98 9.02 17.77 4.68
CA ALA A 98 7.57 17.63 4.49
C ALA A 98 7.12 18.05 3.08
N ALA A 99 7.69 19.14 2.55
CA ALA A 99 7.36 19.64 1.23
C ALA A 99 7.75 18.63 0.14
N ILE A 100 8.96 18.09 0.19
CA ILE A 100 9.45 17.06 -0.75
C ILE A 100 8.60 15.79 -0.63
N ALA A 101 8.32 15.33 0.59
CA ALA A 101 7.49 14.16 0.85
C ALA A 101 6.08 14.30 0.24
N SER A 102 5.50 15.50 0.29
CA SER A 102 4.13 15.76 -0.17
C SER A 102 3.98 15.83 -1.69
N ILE A 103 5.06 16.11 -2.43
CA ILE A 103 5.03 16.29 -3.90
C ILE A 103 5.66 15.12 -4.66
N ALA A 104 6.27 14.16 -3.98
CA ALA A 104 6.85 12.96 -4.60
C ALA A 104 5.74 11.93 -4.90
N PRO A 105 5.49 11.58 -6.18
CA PRO A 105 4.38 10.69 -6.56
C PRO A 105 4.42 9.32 -5.90
N LEU A 106 5.62 8.72 -5.74
CA LEU A 106 5.79 7.41 -5.10
C LEU A 106 5.16 7.38 -3.71
N PHE A 107 5.46 8.37 -2.86
CA PHE A 107 4.95 8.43 -1.49
C PHE A 107 3.47 8.81 -1.47
N PHE A 108 3.07 9.70 -2.37
CA PHE A 108 1.68 10.09 -2.54
C PHE A 108 0.78 8.87 -2.78
N PHE A 109 1.12 8.03 -3.77
CA PHE A 109 0.33 6.86 -4.11
C PHE A 109 0.48 5.73 -3.09
N SER A 110 1.73 5.31 -2.83
CA SER A 110 2.00 4.09 -2.06
C SER A 110 1.58 4.22 -0.61
N PHE A 111 1.66 5.42 -0.04
CA PHE A 111 1.41 5.61 1.39
C PHE A 111 0.15 6.42 1.67
N GLY A 112 -0.18 7.37 0.79
CA GLY A 112 -1.10 8.46 1.11
C GLY A 112 -2.41 8.49 0.36
N LEU A 113 -2.58 7.67 -0.69
CA LEU A 113 -3.80 7.63 -1.48
C LEU A 113 -4.46 6.26 -1.43
N LEU A 114 -3.76 5.21 -1.80
CA LEU A 114 -4.33 3.87 -1.93
C LEU A 114 -4.52 3.22 -0.55
N ALA A 115 -5.56 2.41 -0.39
CA ALA A 115 -5.72 1.49 0.72
C ALA A 115 -4.69 0.36 0.59
N ALA A 116 -3.59 0.48 1.34
CA ALA A 116 -2.46 -0.42 1.23
C ALA A 116 -1.83 -0.67 2.62
N PRO A 117 -1.16 -1.82 2.83
CA PRO A 117 -0.45 -2.10 4.08
C PRO A 117 0.65 -1.06 4.38
N ASP A 118 1.17 -0.40 3.34
CA ASP A 118 2.20 0.61 3.44
C ASP A 118 1.76 1.89 4.17
N SER A 119 0.46 2.20 4.23
CA SER A 119 -0.06 3.38 4.93
C SER A 119 0.14 3.31 6.44
N ALA A 120 -0.24 2.20 7.07
CA ALA A 120 0.01 1.94 8.48
C ALA A 120 1.52 1.79 8.75
N LEU A 121 2.22 1.08 7.87
CA LEU A 121 3.67 0.89 7.98
C LEU A 121 4.36 2.23 8.10
N ILE A 122 4.14 3.16 7.17
CA ILE A 122 4.92 4.40 7.13
C ILE A 122 4.58 5.33 8.30
N PHE A 123 3.37 5.23 8.86
CA PHE A 123 2.98 5.96 10.07
C PHE A 123 3.78 5.48 11.28
N PHE A 124 3.73 4.17 11.56
CA PHE A 124 4.48 3.61 12.68
C PHE A 124 5.99 3.69 12.45
N TRP A 125 6.45 3.56 11.21
CA TRP A 125 7.85 3.81 10.82
C TRP A 125 8.28 5.23 11.15
N SER A 126 7.48 6.23 10.76
CA SER A 126 7.78 7.64 11.05
C SER A 126 7.68 7.96 12.54
N ALA A 127 6.79 7.28 13.28
CA ALA A 127 6.72 7.37 14.73
C ALA A 127 7.99 6.80 15.40
N VAL A 128 8.49 5.65 14.93
CA VAL A 128 9.79 5.10 15.36
C VAL A 128 10.91 6.10 15.09
N LEU A 129 10.98 6.68 13.89
CA LEU A 129 12.00 7.68 13.54
C LEU A 129 11.94 8.90 14.47
N PHE A 130 10.75 9.41 14.76
CA PHE A 130 10.56 10.57 15.63
C PHE A 130 10.98 10.28 17.07
N VAL A 131 10.49 9.19 17.66
CA VAL A 131 10.83 8.81 19.04
C VAL A 131 12.31 8.46 19.17
N ALA A 132 12.90 7.80 18.17
CA ALA A 132 14.33 7.52 18.12
C ALA A 132 15.16 8.80 17.99
N ALA A 133 14.73 9.78 17.18
CA ALA A 133 15.40 11.07 17.09
C ALA A 133 15.42 11.81 18.44
N ASP A 134 14.33 11.72 19.21
CA ASP A 134 14.26 12.29 20.56
C ASP A 134 15.11 11.55 21.59
N GLU A 135 15.14 10.22 21.50
CA GLU A 135 15.94 9.34 22.36
C GLU A 135 17.45 9.56 22.15
N PHE A 136 17.93 9.45 20.91
CA PHE A 136 19.36 9.43 20.61
C PHE A 136 19.98 10.82 20.47
N PHE A 137 19.19 11.88 20.22
CA PHE A 137 19.72 13.23 19.99
C PHE A 137 19.21 14.27 20.99
N PRO A 138 19.38 14.06 22.32
CA PRO A 138 18.98 15.02 23.34
C PRO A 138 19.74 16.36 23.18
N VAL A 139 19.10 17.46 23.57
CA VAL A 139 19.70 18.80 23.50
C VAL A 139 20.36 19.12 24.83
N GLY A 140 21.63 19.51 24.80
CA GLY A 140 22.36 20.03 25.96
C GLY A 140 22.70 19.00 27.04
N LYS A 141 22.55 17.70 26.78
CA LYS A 141 22.84 16.62 27.74
C LYS A 141 23.52 15.44 27.06
N PRO A 142 24.42 14.71 27.76
CA PRO A 142 24.97 13.45 27.25
C PRO A 142 23.87 12.40 27.12
N TYR A 143 23.99 11.52 26.12
CA TYR A 143 23.01 10.47 25.88
C TYR A 143 22.89 9.50 27.07
N ARG A 144 21.67 9.26 27.52
CA ARG A 144 21.31 8.20 28.48
C ARG A 144 20.03 7.51 28.00
N PRO A 145 19.97 6.17 27.99
CA PRO A 145 18.77 5.43 27.61
C PRO A 145 17.54 5.82 28.43
N THR A 146 16.41 6.04 27.78
CA THR A 146 15.15 6.38 28.47
C THR A 146 14.02 5.40 28.15
N TYR A 147 12.86 5.57 28.80
CA TYR A 147 11.64 4.81 28.53
C TYR A 147 11.20 4.85 27.05
N ARG A 148 11.71 5.80 26.26
CA ARG A 148 11.48 5.87 24.82
C ARG A 148 11.93 4.60 24.08
N LEU A 149 12.92 3.86 24.57
CA LEU A 149 13.28 2.55 23.99
C LEU A 149 12.13 1.53 24.11
N ALA A 150 11.35 1.60 25.19
CA ALA A 150 10.16 0.76 25.35
C ALA A 150 9.07 1.15 24.35
N VAL A 151 8.83 2.46 24.18
CA VAL A 151 7.89 3.00 23.20
C VAL A 151 8.30 2.61 21.78
N ILE A 152 9.59 2.70 21.44
CA ILE A 152 10.13 2.27 20.14
C ILE A 152 9.86 0.79 19.90
N GLY A 153 10.01 -0.08 20.91
CA GLY A 153 9.70 -1.50 20.80
C GLY A 153 8.24 -1.76 20.41
N VAL A 154 7.29 -1.10 21.08
CA VAL A 154 5.87 -1.21 20.73
C VAL A 154 5.59 -0.69 19.32
N LEU A 155 6.13 0.49 18.96
CA LEU A 155 5.94 1.08 17.63
C LEU A 155 6.56 0.24 16.50
N LEU A 156 7.72 -0.39 16.74
CA LEU A 156 8.31 -1.35 15.81
C LEU A 156 7.39 -2.56 15.61
N GLY A 157 6.73 -3.02 16.68
CA GLY A 157 5.77 -4.12 16.61
C GLY A 157 4.58 -3.76 15.73
N LEU A 158 4.05 -2.54 15.89
CA LEU A 158 2.94 -2.02 15.07
C LEU A 158 3.36 -1.83 13.60
N ALA A 159 4.60 -1.38 13.35
CA ALA A 159 5.16 -1.32 12.00
C ALA A 159 5.28 -2.73 11.37
N SER A 160 5.75 -3.72 12.13
CA SER A 160 5.82 -5.13 11.70
C SER A 160 4.43 -5.75 11.47
N LEU A 161 3.42 -5.41 12.28
CA LEU A 161 2.01 -5.76 12.06
C LEU A 161 1.36 -5.01 10.88
N SER A 162 2.04 -4.03 10.28
CA SER A 162 1.60 -3.39 9.05
C SER A 162 2.20 -4.08 7.83
N LYS A 163 3.51 -4.28 7.86
CA LYS A 163 4.25 -4.97 6.80
C LYS A 163 5.59 -5.45 7.35
N TYR A 164 6.12 -6.53 6.79
CA TYR A 164 7.37 -7.15 7.24
C TYR A 164 8.62 -6.25 7.11
N HIS A 165 8.50 -5.10 6.46
CA HIS A 165 9.55 -4.07 6.44
C HIS A 165 9.87 -3.57 7.87
N GLY A 166 8.90 -3.59 8.80
CA GLY A 166 9.11 -3.22 10.20
C GLY A 166 10.19 -4.05 10.92
N PHE A 167 10.39 -5.32 10.53
CA PHE A 167 11.48 -6.15 11.07
C PHE A 167 12.85 -5.58 10.71
N VAL A 168 13.03 -5.21 9.44
CA VAL A 168 14.28 -4.62 8.94
C VAL A 168 14.54 -3.27 9.62
N LEU A 169 13.50 -2.47 9.89
CA LEU A 169 13.65 -1.22 10.65
C LEU A 169 14.22 -1.45 12.06
N GLY A 170 13.75 -2.49 12.75
CA GLY A 170 14.28 -2.87 14.07
C GLY A 170 15.75 -3.27 14.00
N LEU A 171 16.12 -4.11 13.03
CA LEU A 171 17.51 -4.51 12.79
C LEU A 171 18.41 -3.33 12.43
N SER A 172 17.90 -2.40 11.61
CA SER A 172 18.56 -1.14 11.26
C SER A 172 18.88 -0.29 12.48
N LEU A 173 17.95 -0.17 13.43
CA LEU A 173 18.14 0.59 14.66
C LEU A 173 19.19 -0.05 15.58
N ILE A 174 19.18 -1.39 15.69
CA ILE A 174 20.20 -2.14 16.42
C ILE A 174 21.56 -1.95 15.76
N GLY A 175 21.64 -2.06 14.43
CA GLY A 175 22.85 -1.82 13.65
C GLY A 175 23.44 -0.43 13.87
N PHE A 176 22.59 0.60 13.89
CA PHE A 176 22.99 1.97 14.25
C PHE A 176 23.59 2.05 15.66
N CYS A 177 22.96 1.43 16.65
CA CYS A 177 23.45 1.43 18.04
C CYS A 177 24.78 0.68 18.18
N LEU A 178 24.98 -0.42 17.44
CA LEU A 178 26.24 -1.17 17.41
C LEU A 178 27.37 -0.35 16.77
N ALA A 179 27.07 0.32 15.65
CA ALA A 179 28.02 1.12 14.89
C ALA A 179 28.41 2.43 15.59
N SER A 180 27.56 2.96 16.47
CA SER A 180 27.82 4.20 17.21
C SER A 180 28.26 3.92 18.65
N ALA A 181 29.54 4.13 18.97
CA ALA A 181 30.07 3.98 20.32
C ALA A 181 29.27 4.78 21.38
N ALA A 182 28.76 5.97 21.01
CA ALA A 182 27.95 6.82 21.87
C ALA A 182 26.60 6.17 22.27
N TYR A 183 26.03 5.33 21.40
CA TYR A 183 24.68 4.78 21.56
C TYR A 183 24.65 3.30 21.93
N ARG A 184 25.79 2.58 21.89
CA ARG A 184 25.90 1.17 22.35
C ARG A 184 25.30 0.90 23.72
N ARG A 185 25.28 1.88 24.62
CA ARG A 185 24.66 1.74 25.96
C ARG A 185 23.16 1.49 25.91
N ALA A 186 22.47 1.86 24.84
CA ALA A 186 21.06 1.52 24.62
C ALA A 186 20.86 0.00 24.64
N LEU A 187 21.81 -0.76 24.08
CA LEU A 187 21.78 -2.22 23.97
C LEU A 187 21.91 -2.95 25.29
N ARG A 188 22.32 -2.25 26.36
CA ARG A 188 22.44 -2.79 27.72
C ARG A 188 21.42 -2.18 28.68
N SER A 189 20.50 -1.37 28.16
CA SER A 189 19.53 -0.68 29.00
C SER A 189 18.40 -1.64 29.41
N PRO A 190 17.89 -1.57 30.66
CA PRO A 190 16.66 -2.27 31.02
C PRO A 190 15.47 -1.82 30.15
N TRP A 191 15.46 -0.58 29.65
CA TRP A 191 14.43 -0.10 28.74
C TRP A 191 14.42 -0.82 27.39
N LEU A 192 15.55 -1.36 26.94
CA LEU A 192 15.57 -2.22 25.75
C LEU A 192 14.87 -3.54 26.04
N ALA A 193 15.10 -4.17 27.20
CA ALA A 193 14.42 -5.41 27.57
C ALA A 193 12.88 -5.20 27.63
N VAL A 194 12.43 -4.09 28.24
CA VAL A 194 11.01 -3.71 28.24
C VAL A 194 10.51 -3.46 26.81
N GLY A 195 11.32 -2.83 25.95
CA GLY A 195 10.98 -2.64 24.54
C GLY A 195 10.87 -3.93 23.74
N LEU A 196 11.77 -4.89 23.96
CA LEU A 196 11.71 -6.21 23.32
C LEU A 196 10.50 -7.00 23.79
N LEU A 197 10.14 -6.91 25.07
CA LEU A 197 8.90 -7.47 25.59
C LEU A 197 7.68 -6.84 24.93
N GLY A 198 7.62 -5.50 24.89
CA GLY A 198 6.54 -4.77 24.22
C GLY A 198 6.42 -5.12 22.73
N TYR A 199 7.57 -5.24 22.04
CA TYR A 199 7.62 -5.69 20.65
C TYR A 199 7.02 -7.09 20.47
N GLY A 200 7.45 -8.06 21.30
CA GLY A 200 6.93 -9.43 21.25
C GLY A 200 5.44 -9.52 21.54
N LEU A 201 4.94 -8.75 22.52
CA LEU A 201 3.51 -8.69 22.85
C LEU A 201 2.69 -8.12 21.70
N THR A 202 3.18 -7.06 21.04
CA THR A 202 2.51 -6.49 19.87
C THR A 202 2.43 -7.48 18.72
N LEU A 203 3.39 -8.40 18.55
CA LEU A 203 3.37 -9.40 17.48
C LEU A 203 2.46 -10.60 17.73
N LEU A 204 1.85 -10.72 18.91
CA LEU A 204 0.99 -11.87 19.25
C LEU A 204 -0.13 -12.12 18.24
N PRO A 205 -0.86 -11.12 17.71
CA PRO A 205 -1.91 -11.37 16.71
C PRO A 205 -1.39 -12.13 15.48
N LEU A 206 -0.26 -11.68 14.93
CA LEU A 206 0.39 -12.30 13.78
C LEU A 206 0.84 -13.73 14.07
N LEU A 207 1.48 -13.95 15.22
CA LEU A 207 2.08 -15.24 15.56
C LEU A 207 1.02 -16.29 15.91
N VAL A 208 0.00 -15.91 16.69
CA VAL A 208 -1.09 -16.82 17.08
C VAL A 208 -1.92 -17.21 15.86
N TRP A 209 -2.26 -16.24 15.01
CA TRP A 209 -3.01 -16.52 13.78
C TRP A 209 -2.26 -17.48 12.86
N ASN A 210 -0.97 -17.24 12.62
CA ASN A 210 -0.18 -18.15 11.79
C ASN A 210 -0.05 -19.55 12.41
N ALA A 211 0.11 -19.65 13.73
CA ALA A 211 0.16 -20.96 14.39
C ALA A 211 -1.16 -21.75 14.23
N GLN A 212 -2.29 -21.06 14.13
CA GLN A 212 -3.61 -21.66 13.88
C GLN A 212 -3.84 -22.03 12.40
N HIS A 213 -3.10 -21.41 11.48
CA HIS A 213 -3.25 -21.58 10.01
C HIS A 213 -1.99 -22.14 9.36
N GLU A 214 -1.33 -23.09 10.06
CA GLU A 214 -0.17 -23.84 9.54
C GLU A 214 0.98 -22.97 8.97
N TRP A 215 1.14 -21.76 9.50
CA TRP A 215 2.14 -20.78 9.08
C TRP A 215 2.03 -20.37 7.60
N ILE A 216 0.84 -20.47 7.02
CA ILE A 216 0.60 -20.29 5.58
C ILE A 216 1.08 -18.94 5.05
N SER A 217 0.93 -17.86 5.83
CA SER A 217 1.41 -16.53 5.43
C SER A 217 2.93 -16.50 5.29
N PHE A 218 3.66 -17.01 6.28
CA PHE A 218 5.12 -17.06 6.20
C PHE A 218 5.60 -17.96 5.06
N ALA A 219 4.96 -19.12 4.86
CA ALA A 219 5.27 -20.01 3.74
C ALA A 219 5.12 -19.29 2.39
N PHE A 220 4.04 -18.50 2.21
CA PHE A 220 3.83 -17.68 1.03
C PHE A 220 4.99 -16.71 0.78
N HIS A 221 5.41 -15.93 1.78
CA HIS A 221 6.47 -14.92 1.61
C HIS A 221 7.89 -15.50 1.50
N LEU A 222 8.15 -16.69 2.05
CA LEU A 222 9.48 -17.31 2.07
C LEU A 222 9.75 -18.22 0.85
N SER A 223 8.73 -18.89 0.32
CA SER A 223 8.87 -19.87 -0.76
C SER A 223 8.08 -19.50 -2.01
N LYS A 224 6.76 -19.42 -1.89
CA LYS A 224 5.84 -19.35 -3.04
C LYS A 224 5.89 -18.01 -3.79
N ARG A 225 6.18 -16.90 -3.11
CA ARG A 225 6.18 -15.55 -3.72
C ARG A 225 7.18 -15.40 -4.87
N PHE A 226 8.22 -16.24 -4.91
CA PHE A 226 9.25 -16.19 -5.96
C PHE A 226 9.25 -17.43 -6.88
N ASP A 227 8.40 -18.42 -6.64
CA ASP A 227 8.39 -19.67 -7.42
C ASP A 227 7.87 -19.49 -8.86
N GLY A 228 7.05 -18.46 -9.11
CA GLY A 228 6.55 -18.10 -10.46
C GLY A 228 7.58 -17.45 -11.38
N GLY A 229 8.75 -17.07 -10.88
CA GLY A 229 9.86 -16.55 -11.67
C GLY A 229 11.11 -17.33 -11.35
N ARG A 230 11.65 -18.09 -12.31
CA ARG A 230 13.00 -18.68 -12.17
C ARG A 230 13.92 -17.57 -11.70
N ALA A 231 14.40 -17.61 -10.46
CA ALA A 231 15.37 -16.66 -9.94
C ALA A 231 16.60 -16.76 -10.86
N GLY A 232 16.67 -15.87 -11.83
CA GLY A 232 17.76 -15.82 -12.78
C GLY A 232 19.02 -15.38 -12.03
N GLY A 233 20.19 -15.66 -12.61
CA GLY A 233 21.40 -15.00 -12.16
C GLY A 233 21.23 -13.46 -12.19
N PHE A 234 21.96 -12.76 -11.32
CA PHE A 234 21.89 -11.30 -11.19
C PHE A 234 22.06 -10.59 -12.55
N ARG A 235 21.16 -9.66 -12.87
CA ARG A 235 21.17 -8.87 -14.10
C ARG A 235 21.26 -7.38 -13.79
N LEU A 236 22.38 -6.77 -14.17
CA LEU A 236 22.59 -5.33 -14.01
C LEU A 236 21.54 -4.50 -14.74
N SER A 237 21.07 -4.93 -15.92
CA SER A 237 20.02 -4.24 -16.67
C SER A 237 18.69 -4.19 -15.93
N GLN A 238 18.32 -5.25 -15.19
CA GLN A 238 17.12 -5.27 -14.35
C GLN A 238 17.26 -4.32 -13.16
N LEU A 239 18.41 -4.37 -12.48
CA LEU A 239 18.71 -3.43 -11.40
C LEU A 239 18.62 -1.97 -11.87
N LEU A 240 19.22 -1.65 -13.02
CA LEU A 240 19.16 -0.31 -13.59
C LEU A 240 17.71 0.08 -13.96
N GLY A 241 16.93 -0.87 -14.49
CA GLY A 241 15.51 -0.67 -14.78
C GLY A 241 14.70 -0.35 -13.51
N VAL A 242 14.92 -1.10 -12.42
CA VAL A 242 14.30 -0.86 -11.12
C VAL A 242 14.70 0.51 -10.55
N TRP A 243 16.00 0.83 -10.56
CA TRP A 243 16.46 2.13 -10.09
C TRP A 243 15.90 3.31 -10.93
N LEU A 244 15.84 3.16 -12.26
CA LEU A 244 15.23 4.16 -13.13
C LEU A 244 13.72 4.29 -12.88
N ALA A 245 13.03 3.19 -12.63
CA ALA A 245 11.63 3.19 -12.24
C ALA A 245 11.44 3.95 -10.92
N GLU A 246 12.23 3.65 -9.88
CA GLU A 246 12.20 4.38 -8.61
C GLU A 246 12.42 5.89 -8.79
N VAL A 247 13.40 6.29 -9.63
CA VAL A 247 13.64 7.70 -9.96
C VAL A 247 12.43 8.32 -10.67
N GLY A 248 11.82 7.59 -11.61
CA GLY A 248 10.60 8.00 -12.30
C GLY A 248 9.42 8.19 -11.36
N PHE A 249 9.15 7.21 -10.49
CA PHE A 249 8.07 7.25 -9.50
C PHE A 249 8.31 8.32 -8.43
N LEU A 250 9.55 8.61 -8.03
CA LEU A 250 9.87 9.74 -7.16
C LEU A 250 9.79 11.10 -7.88
N PHE A 251 9.69 11.10 -9.21
CA PHE A 251 9.95 12.20 -10.12
C PHE A 251 11.46 12.56 -10.21
N PRO A 252 12.03 12.76 -11.42
CA PRO A 252 13.49 12.90 -11.60
C PRO A 252 14.14 14.02 -10.78
N THR A 253 13.43 15.13 -10.55
CA THR A 253 13.95 16.27 -9.76
C THR A 253 14.05 15.96 -8.26
N ILE A 254 13.52 14.84 -7.79
CA ILE A 254 13.61 14.35 -6.41
C ILE A 254 14.43 13.07 -6.36
N GLY A 255 14.13 12.08 -7.22
CA GLY A 255 14.77 10.76 -7.22
C GLY A 255 16.28 10.82 -7.43
N LEU A 256 16.74 11.54 -8.46
CA LEU A 256 18.17 11.68 -8.75
C LEU A 256 18.95 12.36 -7.60
N PRO A 257 18.55 13.55 -7.11
CA PRO A 257 19.30 14.18 -6.03
C PRO A 257 19.17 13.43 -4.69
N LEU A 258 18.06 12.71 -4.43
CA LEU A 258 17.91 11.88 -3.25
C LEU A 258 18.94 10.75 -3.22
N TRP A 259 19.04 9.99 -4.32
CA TRP A 259 20.05 8.92 -4.45
C TRP A 259 21.47 9.48 -4.38
N TRP A 260 21.75 10.56 -5.11
CA TRP A 260 23.06 11.21 -5.11
C TRP A 260 23.50 11.64 -3.70
N VAL A 261 22.64 12.37 -2.97
CA VAL A 261 22.96 12.85 -1.63
C VAL A 261 23.11 11.70 -0.63
N SER A 262 22.25 10.68 -0.72
CA SER A 262 22.30 9.52 0.17
C SER A 262 23.61 8.73 0.00
N LEU A 263 23.98 8.42 -1.24
CA LEU A 263 25.22 7.70 -1.56
C LEU A 263 26.47 8.53 -1.27
N ARG A 264 26.45 9.84 -1.57
CA ARG A 264 27.53 10.76 -1.20
C ARG A 264 27.74 10.81 0.31
N THR A 265 26.65 10.88 1.09
CA THR A 265 26.70 10.90 2.55
C THR A 265 27.23 9.58 3.09
N LEU A 266 26.81 8.44 2.53
CA LEU A 266 27.36 7.12 2.85
C LEU A 266 28.87 7.05 2.58
N TRP A 267 29.32 7.49 1.40
CA TRP A 267 30.73 7.48 1.02
C TRP A 267 31.59 8.31 1.97
N GLN A 268 31.10 9.47 2.43
CA GLN A 268 31.78 10.30 3.42
C GLN A 268 31.87 9.64 4.81
N ARG A 269 30.97 8.72 5.13
CA ARG A 269 30.89 8.02 6.42
C ARG A 269 31.75 6.77 6.49
N VAL A 270 31.89 6.05 5.37
CA VAL A 270 32.74 4.84 5.29
C VAL A 270 34.22 5.23 5.28
N ARG A 271 34.57 6.45 4.85
CA ARG A 271 35.96 6.93 4.90
C ARG A 271 36.45 7.13 6.35
N PRO A 272 37.70 6.75 6.68
CA PRO A 272 38.26 6.97 8.02
C PRO A 272 38.19 8.44 8.42
N GLN A 273 37.57 8.72 9.57
CA GLN A 273 37.52 10.06 10.13
C GLN A 273 38.46 10.14 11.33
N LYS A 274 39.39 11.11 11.31
CA LYS A 274 40.33 11.36 12.42
C LYS A 274 39.73 12.12 13.60
N ARG A 275 38.50 12.64 13.45
CA ARG A 275 37.83 13.49 14.44
C ARG A 275 36.59 12.78 14.97
N GLU A 276 36.29 13.04 16.25
CA GLU A 276 35.06 12.59 16.87
C GLU A 276 33.82 13.06 16.06
N PRO A 277 32.83 12.17 15.87
CA PRO A 277 31.66 12.46 15.06
C PRO A 277 30.80 13.57 15.71
N SER A 278 30.50 14.63 14.93
CA SER A 278 29.58 15.69 15.37
C SER A 278 28.13 15.19 15.52
N ARG A 279 27.27 15.94 16.24
CA ARG A 279 25.83 15.62 16.35
C ARG A 279 25.16 15.47 14.98
N GLN A 280 25.43 16.39 14.06
CA GLN A 280 24.91 16.33 12.69
C GLN A 280 25.41 15.08 11.97
N THR A 281 26.66 14.70 12.19
CA THR A 281 27.25 13.50 11.63
C THR A 281 26.55 12.23 12.09
N LEU A 282 26.29 12.12 13.39
CA LEU A 282 25.57 10.99 13.97
C LEU A 282 24.12 10.95 13.48
N ALA A 283 23.48 12.11 13.30
CA ALA A 283 22.13 12.20 12.75
C ALA A 283 22.05 11.74 11.29
N GLN A 284 23.05 12.07 10.47
CA GLN A 284 23.14 11.54 9.11
C GLN A 284 23.36 10.02 9.11
N ALA A 285 24.26 9.51 9.98
CA ALA A 285 24.49 8.08 10.12
C ALA A 285 23.21 7.34 10.56
N PHE A 286 22.45 7.91 11.49
CA PHE A 286 21.14 7.40 11.89
C PHE A 286 20.20 7.23 10.70
N LEU A 287 20.00 8.29 9.90
CA LEU A 287 19.11 8.20 8.74
C LEU A 287 19.59 7.21 7.68
N LEU A 288 20.90 7.08 7.48
CA LEU A 288 21.47 6.08 6.58
C LEU A 288 21.18 4.65 7.07
N TRP A 289 21.39 4.37 8.36
CA TRP A 289 21.09 3.06 8.94
C TRP A 289 19.60 2.73 8.89
N MET A 290 18.74 3.71 9.15
CA MET A 290 17.30 3.51 9.14
C MET A 290 16.72 3.41 7.73
N GLY A 291 17.35 4.04 6.72
CA GLY A 291 16.83 4.11 5.36
C GLY A 291 17.49 3.17 4.34
N LEU A 292 18.82 3.11 4.30
CA LEU A 292 19.55 2.39 3.24
C LEU A 292 19.33 0.88 3.22
N PRO A 293 19.25 0.14 4.34
CA PRO A 293 19.05 -1.31 4.29
C PRO A 293 17.79 -1.71 3.53
N ILE A 294 16.71 -0.94 3.63
CA ILE A 294 15.49 -1.13 2.83
C ILE A 294 15.67 -0.58 1.42
N ALA A 295 16.07 0.68 1.28
CA ALA A 295 16.15 1.33 -0.04
C ALA A 295 17.10 0.56 -0.96
N LEU A 296 18.36 0.42 -0.55
CA LEU A 296 19.37 -0.28 -1.33
C LEU A 296 19.12 -1.80 -1.39
N GLY A 297 18.66 -2.41 -0.30
CA GLY A 297 18.42 -3.86 -0.25
C GLY A 297 17.38 -4.31 -1.27
N PHE A 298 16.24 -3.60 -1.35
CA PHE A 298 15.21 -3.93 -2.34
C PHE A 298 15.61 -3.54 -3.76
N THR A 299 16.28 -2.39 -3.98
CA THR A 299 16.81 -2.06 -5.31
C THR A 299 17.79 -3.13 -5.81
N LEU A 300 18.65 -3.66 -4.93
CA LEU A 300 19.58 -4.76 -5.26
C LEU A 300 18.83 -6.07 -5.55
N LEU A 301 17.79 -6.39 -4.77
CA LEU A 301 16.92 -7.53 -5.03
C LEU A 301 16.26 -7.45 -6.42
N GLY A 302 15.97 -6.24 -6.89
CA GLY A 302 15.49 -5.94 -8.23
C GLY A 302 16.41 -6.42 -9.37
N GLY A 303 17.69 -6.70 -9.08
CA GLY A 303 18.62 -7.32 -10.03
C GLY A 303 18.44 -8.84 -10.17
N PHE A 304 17.71 -9.49 -9.26
CA PHE A 304 17.44 -10.93 -9.28
C PHE A 304 16.00 -11.25 -9.69
N THR A 305 15.06 -10.36 -9.36
CA THR A 305 13.64 -10.56 -9.58
C THR A 305 12.93 -9.23 -9.80
N GLN A 306 11.72 -9.27 -10.37
CA GLN A 306 10.87 -8.10 -10.48
C GLN A 306 10.41 -7.69 -9.07
N ILE A 307 10.50 -6.39 -8.78
CA ILE A 307 10.03 -5.82 -7.51
C ILE A 307 9.13 -4.63 -7.77
N TYR A 308 8.19 -4.40 -6.85
CA TYR A 308 7.35 -3.21 -6.91
C TYR A 308 8.12 -1.98 -6.42
N PRO A 309 7.95 -0.81 -7.07
CA PRO A 309 8.57 0.45 -6.64
C PRO A 309 8.25 0.86 -5.19
N ALA A 310 7.15 0.35 -4.63
CA ALA A 310 6.77 0.57 -3.24
C ALA A 310 7.69 -0.12 -2.22
N TRP A 311 8.42 -1.17 -2.60
CA TRP A 311 9.27 -1.95 -1.68
C TRP A 311 10.47 -1.13 -1.13
N PRO A 312 11.27 -0.41 -1.94
CA PRO A 312 12.32 0.47 -1.43
C PRO A 312 11.80 1.77 -0.78
N ALA A 313 10.51 2.10 -0.98
CA ALA A 313 9.95 3.40 -0.63
C ALA A 313 10.09 3.79 0.86
N PRO A 314 9.88 2.92 1.87
CA PRO A 314 10.07 3.31 3.28
C PRO A 314 11.51 3.72 3.61
N GLY A 315 12.48 3.10 2.92
CA GLY A 315 13.88 3.47 3.02
C GLY A 315 14.13 4.86 2.42
N LEU A 316 13.62 5.09 1.20
CA LEU A 316 13.74 6.37 0.49
C LEU A 316 13.05 7.52 1.26
N TRP A 317 11.89 7.25 1.88
CA TRP A 317 11.19 8.15 2.78
C TRP A 317 12.08 8.63 3.93
N THR A 318 12.77 7.69 4.57
CA THR A 318 13.69 7.95 5.69
C THR A 318 14.89 8.82 5.27
N LEU A 319 15.29 8.77 4.00
CA LEU A 319 16.43 9.51 3.48
C LEU A 319 16.10 10.94 3.04
N LEU A 320 14.82 11.30 2.91
CA LEU A 320 14.38 12.66 2.56
C LEU A 320 14.99 13.79 3.40
N PRO A 321 15.19 13.66 4.73
CA PRO A 321 15.84 14.70 5.50
C PRO A 321 17.28 14.99 5.07
N LEU A 322 18.00 14.04 4.45
CA LEU A 322 19.34 14.28 3.90
C LEU A 322 19.29 15.19 2.67
N LEU A 323 18.33 14.95 1.77
CA LEU A 323 18.08 15.82 0.62
C LEU A 323 17.65 17.20 1.09
N ALA A 324 16.73 17.28 2.05
CA ALA A 324 16.26 18.54 2.62
C ALA A 324 17.39 19.33 3.32
N LEU A 325 18.30 18.65 4.02
CA LEU A 325 19.47 19.25 4.64
C LEU A 325 20.40 19.86 3.59
N THR A 326 20.59 19.18 2.46
CA THR A 326 21.39 19.70 1.34
C THR A 326 20.69 20.88 0.68
N ALA A 327 19.39 20.78 0.42
CA ALA A 327 18.59 21.86 -0.17
C ALA A 327 18.50 23.10 0.76
N ALA A 328 18.67 22.93 2.07
CA ALA A 328 18.67 24.04 3.01
C ALA A 328 19.84 25.02 2.82
N SER A 329 20.93 24.62 2.14
CA SER A 329 22.04 25.51 1.80
C SER A 329 21.86 26.24 0.45
N TRP A 330 20.86 25.86 -0.34
CA TRP A 330 20.57 26.50 -1.63
C TRP A 330 19.88 27.86 -1.43
N SER A 331 19.93 28.70 -2.48
CA SER A 331 19.21 29.98 -2.48
C SER A 331 17.71 29.76 -2.32
N GLN A 332 17.01 30.67 -1.63
CA GLN A 332 15.56 30.57 -1.43
C GLN A 332 14.81 30.52 -2.77
N THR A 333 15.26 31.28 -3.77
CA THR A 333 14.69 31.31 -5.11
C THR A 333 14.80 29.95 -5.82
N THR A 334 15.96 29.30 -5.74
CA THR A 334 16.18 27.97 -6.34
C THR A 334 15.26 26.94 -5.72
N VAL A 335 15.20 26.88 -4.38
CA VAL A 335 14.34 25.94 -3.66
C VAL A 335 12.87 26.17 -3.97
N ARG A 336 12.43 27.44 -3.98
CA ARG A 336 11.04 27.78 -4.31
C ARG A 336 10.69 27.34 -5.73
N ARG A 337 11.50 27.67 -6.73
CA ARG A 337 11.27 27.26 -8.13
C ARG A 337 11.24 25.75 -8.29
N TRP A 338 12.16 25.04 -7.65
CA TRP A 338 12.22 23.58 -7.69
C TRP A 338 10.96 22.93 -7.11
N LEU A 339 10.57 23.30 -5.88
CA LEU A 339 9.43 22.70 -5.21
C LEU A 339 8.10 23.10 -5.87
N THR A 340 7.93 24.36 -6.25
CA THR A 340 6.70 24.82 -6.92
C THR A 340 6.57 24.28 -8.33
N GLY A 341 7.66 24.26 -9.11
CA GLY A 341 7.66 23.69 -10.45
C GLY A 341 7.40 22.18 -10.44
N THR A 342 8.08 21.45 -9.55
CA THR A 342 7.86 20.00 -9.37
C THR A 342 6.43 19.71 -8.91
N GLY A 343 5.97 20.40 -7.86
CA GLY A 343 4.63 20.22 -7.32
C GLY A 343 3.52 20.57 -8.31
N ALA A 344 3.67 21.66 -9.07
CA ALA A 344 2.70 22.04 -10.10
C ALA A 344 2.68 21.04 -11.25
N PHE A 345 3.84 20.57 -11.72
CA PHE A 345 3.92 19.58 -12.80
C PHE A 345 3.30 18.25 -12.37
N VAL A 346 3.71 17.72 -11.21
CA VAL A 346 3.16 16.47 -10.65
C VAL A 346 1.66 16.62 -10.41
N GLY A 347 1.21 17.73 -9.79
CA GLY A 347 -0.21 17.98 -9.55
C GLY A 347 -1.03 18.03 -10.84
N ALA A 348 -0.54 18.72 -11.87
CA ALA A 348 -1.20 18.77 -13.18
C ALA A 348 -1.26 17.39 -13.85
N LEU A 349 -0.18 16.61 -13.79
CA LEU A 349 -0.12 15.25 -14.33
C LEU A 349 -1.13 14.33 -13.62
N LEU A 350 -1.21 14.39 -12.29
CA LEU A 350 -2.15 13.61 -11.49
C LEU A 350 -3.60 13.97 -11.77
N LEU A 351 -3.91 15.28 -11.88
CA LEU A 351 -5.26 15.73 -12.24
C LEU A 351 -5.63 15.34 -13.66
N PHE A 352 -4.68 15.41 -14.60
CA PHE A 352 -4.91 14.96 -15.97
C PHE A 352 -5.18 13.45 -16.05
N ALA A 353 -4.39 12.64 -15.33
CA ALA A 353 -4.62 11.21 -15.21
C ALA A 353 -5.99 10.91 -14.56
N LEU A 354 -6.37 11.63 -13.50
CA LEU A 354 -7.67 11.47 -12.86
C LEU A 354 -8.83 11.82 -13.82
N LEU A 355 -8.70 12.91 -14.58
CA LEU A 355 -9.67 13.28 -15.60
C LEU A 355 -9.82 12.17 -16.66
N HIS A 356 -8.71 11.56 -17.07
CA HIS A 356 -8.76 10.44 -18.01
C HIS A 356 -9.44 9.21 -17.41
N VAL A 357 -9.09 8.82 -16.19
CA VAL A 357 -9.70 7.66 -15.51
C VAL A 357 -11.20 7.88 -15.27
N SER A 358 -11.63 9.12 -15.01
CA SER A 358 -13.02 9.44 -14.67
C SER A 358 -13.90 9.72 -15.89
N LEU A 359 -13.36 10.37 -16.92
CA LEU A 359 -14.12 10.87 -18.07
C LEU A 359 -13.71 10.24 -19.41
N GLY A 360 -12.62 9.49 -19.45
CA GLY A 360 -12.10 8.93 -20.70
C GLY A 360 -11.55 10.01 -21.64
N THR A 361 -10.86 11.03 -21.11
CA THR A 361 -10.39 12.18 -21.92
C THR A 361 -9.40 11.80 -23.03
N LEU A 362 -8.71 10.67 -22.94
CA LEU A 362 -7.87 10.13 -24.01
C LEU A 362 -8.54 8.97 -24.78
N GLN A 363 -9.75 8.54 -24.37
CA GLN A 363 -10.43 7.41 -24.98
C GLN A 363 -11.10 7.78 -26.30
N ARG A 364 -11.19 6.80 -27.20
CA ARG A 364 -11.92 6.88 -28.46
C ARG A 364 -12.76 5.60 -28.65
N PRO A 365 -14.10 5.67 -28.64
CA PRO A 365 -14.91 6.88 -28.48
C PRO A 365 -14.94 7.40 -27.02
N SER A 366 -15.12 8.71 -26.87
CA SER A 366 -15.55 9.33 -25.60
C SER A 366 -16.15 10.71 -25.90
N GLN A 367 -17.26 11.05 -25.24
CA GLN A 367 -17.88 12.38 -25.32
C GLN A 367 -16.99 13.49 -24.73
N TYR A 368 -16.00 13.13 -23.91
CA TYR A 368 -15.04 14.05 -23.30
C TYR A 368 -13.65 13.95 -23.92
N ALA A 369 -13.53 13.28 -25.06
CA ALA A 369 -12.25 13.03 -25.72
C ALA A 369 -11.56 14.34 -26.14
N ILE A 370 -10.39 14.61 -25.56
CA ILE A 370 -9.53 15.71 -25.96
C ILE A 370 -8.94 15.36 -27.33
N LEU A 371 -9.11 16.27 -28.30
CA LEU A 371 -8.66 16.08 -29.69
C LEU A 371 -9.22 14.80 -30.35
N GLY A 372 -10.41 14.34 -29.94
CA GLY A 372 -11.06 13.16 -30.49
C GLY A 372 -10.57 11.81 -29.95
N GLY A 373 -9.63 11.81 -29.00
CA GLY A 373 -9.14 10.62 -28.32
C GLY A 373 -8.13 9.82 -29.14
N ALA A 374 -7.30 9.05 -28.46
CA ALA A 374 -6.18 8.32 -29.05
C ALA A 374 -6.13 6.82 -28.69
N ILE A 375 -6.88 6.39 -27.67
CA ILE A 375 -6.78 5.04 -27.11
C ILE A 375 -8.17 4.40 -27.12
N ALA A 376 -8.31 3.21 -27.69
CA ALA A 376 -9.57 2.47 -27.62
C ALA A 376 -9.78 1.90 -26.20
N PRO A 377 -11.02 1.73 -25.70
CA PRO A 377 -11.28 1.19 -24.37
C PRO A 377 -10.53 -0.13 -24.07
N GLU A 378 -10.42 -1.02 -25.06
CA GLU A 378 -9.78 -2.33 -24.91
C GLU A 378 -8.25 -2.23 -24.79
N ALA A 379 -7.66 -1.12 -25.23
CA ALA A 379 -6.23 -0.84 -25.14
C ALA A 379 -5.89 0.14 -24.00
N ASP A 380 -6.89 0.63 -23.27
CA ASP A 380 -6.72 1.59 -22.19
C ASP A 380 -6.53 0.85 -20.86
N PRO A 381 -5.33 0.83 -20.27
CA PRO A 381 -5.07 0.07 -19.05
C PRO A 381 -5.86 0.59 -17.83
N THR A 382 -6.50 1.76 -17.93
CA THR A 382 -7.33 2.30 -16.85
C THR A 382 -8.72 1.67 -16.79
N THR A 383 -9.13 0.85 -17.78
CA THR A 383 -10.38 0.09 -17.74
C THR A 383 -10.33 -1.08 -16.76
N ALA A 384 -9.13 -1.54 -16.42
CA ALA A 384 -8.89 -2.53 -15.37
C ALA A 384 -9.38 -2.09 -13.97
N LEU A 385 -9.64 -0.80 -13.77
CA LEU A 385 -10.23 -0.26 -12.56
C LEU A 385 -11.75 -0.25 -12.67
N ILE A 386 -12.43 -1.04 -11.84
CA ILE A 386 -13.89 -1.16 -11.86
C ILE A 386 -14.53 -0.07 -10.99
N ASP A 387 -15.42 0.73 -11.57
CA ASP A 387 -16.27 1.66 -10.82
C ASP A 387 -17.36 0.88 -10.06
N VAL A 388 -17.05 0.54 -8.80
CA VAL A 388 -17.97 -0.19 -7.90
C VAL A 388 -19.28 0.55 -7.62
N VAL A 389 -19.31 1.89 -7.76
CA VAL A 389 -20.54 2.68 -7.55
C VAL A 389 -21.42 2.61 -8.79
N GLN A 390 -20.83 2.65 -9.99
CA GLN A 390 -21.55 2.38 -11.24
C GLN A 390 -22.04 0.93 -11.27
N LEU A 391 -21.19 -0.05 -10.96
CA LEU A 391 -21.56 -1.46 -10.91
C LEU A 391 -22.76 -1.69 -9.98
N ARG A 392 -22.72 -1.18 -8.74
CA ARG A 392 -23.85 -1.25 -7.80
C ARG A 392 -25.14 -0.73 -8.40
N ARG A 393 -25.10 0.46 -8.99
CA ARG A 393 -26.29 1.10 -9.59
C ARG A 393 -26.83 0.30 -10.78
N GLN A 394 -25.96 -0.28 -11.61
CA GLN A 394 -26.38 -1.09 -12.75
C GLN A 394 -26.97 -2.44 -12.31
N LEU A 395 -26.39 -3.08 -11.29
CA LEU A 395 -26.95 -4.30 -10.67
C LEU A 395 -28.38 -4.05 -10.14
N GLN A 396 -28.63 -2.89 -9.54
CA GLN A 396 -29.97 -2.48 -9.08
C GLN A 396 -30.93 -2.11 -10.22
N ALA A 397 -30.40 -1.62 -11.34
CA ALA A 397 -31.21 -1.18 -12.48
C ALA A 397 -31.80 -2.35 -13.27
N SER A 398 -31.19 -3.53 -13.21
CA SER A 398 -31.70 -4.77 -13.83
C SER A 398 -32.65 -5.49 -12.86
N PRO A 399 -33.97 -5.55 -13.12
CA PRO A 399 -34.92 -6.20 -12.22
C PRO A 399 -34.62 -7.69 -12.03
N ALA A 400 -34.23 -8.37 -13.11
CA ALA A 400 -33.89 -9.79 -13.08
C ALA A 400 -32.67 -10.06 -12.19
N VAL A 401 -31.65 -9.20 -12.26
CA VAL A 401 -30.50 -9.31 -11.36
C VAL A 401 -30.92 -9.00 -9.93
N SER A 402 -31.62 -7.89 -9.69
CA SER A 402 -32.07 -7.48 -8.35
C SER A 402 -32.88 -8.59 -7.64
N ASP A 403 -33.82 -9.24 -8.32
CA ASP A 403 -34.57 -10.37 -7.78
C ASP A 403 -33.66 -11.56 -7.46
N ALA A 404 -32.67 -11.81 -8.32
CA ALA A 404 -31.70 -12.86 -8.09
C ALA A 404 -30.76 -12.56 -6.91
N ILE A 405 -30.37 -11.30 -6.69
CA ILE A 405 -29.58 -10.87 -5.52
C ILE A 405 -30.34 -11.20 -4.23
N ALA A 406 -31.64 -10.91 -4.18
CA ALA A 406 -32.48 -11.17 -3.01
C ALA A 406 -32.67 -12.67 -2.72
N ALA A 407 -32.55 -13.52 -3.74
CA ALA A 407 -32.73 -14.97 -3.63
C ALA A 407 -31.42 -15.77 -3.47
N ALA A 408 -30.26 -15.10 -3.52
CA ALA A 408 -28.96 -15.73 -3.44
C ALA A 408 -28.49 -15.85 -1.97
N ASP A 409 -28.01 -17.03 -1.60
CA ASP A 409 -27.42 -17.27 -0.28
C ASP A 409 -25.95 -16.82 -0.23
N PHE A 410 -25.25 -16.82 -1.37
CA PHE A 410 -23.86 -16.35 -1.51
C PHE A 410 -23.49 -16.03 -2.97
N TRP A 411 -22.33 -15.40 -3.18
CA TRP A 411 -21.78 -15.05 -4.48
C TRP A 411 -20.45 -15.73 -4.74
N VAL A 412 -20.17 -16.01 -6.01
CA VAL A 412 -18.92 -16.63 -6.47
C VAL A 412 -18.31 -15.82 -7.62
N THR A 413 -16.99 -15.66 -7.59
CA THR A 413 -16.19 -15.15 -8.70
C THR A 413 -15.11 -16.18 -9.09
N ASN A 414 -14.55 -16.03 -10.29
CA ASN A 414 -13.43 -16.85 -10.77
C ASN A 414 -12.04 -16.35 -10.32
N GLU A 415 -11.98 -15.20 -9.62
CA GLU A 415 -10.73 -14.58 -9.16
C GLU A 415 -10.88 -13.97 -7.77
N PHE A 416 -9.83 -14.07 -6.94
CA PHE A 416 -9.83 -13.58 -5.55
C PHE A 416 -9.88 -12.06 -5.45
N TRP A 417 -9.41 -11.32 -6.46
CA TRP A 417 -9.44 -9.85 -6.45
C TRP A 417 -10.78 -9.33 -6.97
N LEU A 418 -11.43 -10.10 -7.86
CA LEU A 418 -12.73 -9.74 -8.41
C LEU A 418 -13.83 -9.82 -7.36
N SER A 419 -13.77 -10.81 -6.46
CA SER A 419 -14.68 -10.93 -5.31
C SER A 419 -14.71 -9.65 -4.47
N GLY A 420 -13.58 -8.97 -4.33
CA GLY A 420 -13.49 -7.68 -3.64
C GLY A 420 -14.32 -6.59 -4.30
N TYR A 421 -14.26 -6.46 -5.63
CA TYR A 421 -15.07 -5.49 -6.36
C TYR A 421 -16.56 -5.82 -6.26
N VAL A 422 -16.90 -7.11 -6.37
CA VAL A 422 -18.28 -7.58 -6.23
C VAL A 422 -18.81 -7.25 -4.85
N ASP A 423 -18.11 -7.63 -3.79
CA ASP A 423 -18.53 -7.38 -2.40
C ASP A 423 -18.66 -5.87 -2.13
N MET A 424 -17.72 -5.05 -2.59
CA MET A 424 -17.85 -3.59 -2.50
C MET A 424 -19.12 -3.06 -3.18
N ALA A 425 -19.49 -3.62 -4.34
CA ALA A 425 -20.68 -3.20 -5.07
C ALA A 425 -21.96 -3.67 -4.36
N ILE A 426 -22.01 -4.93 -3.89
CA ILE A 426 -23.24 -5.55 -3.37
C ILE A 426 -23.45 -5.40 -1.86
N SER A 427 -22.43 -5.07 -1.07
CA SER A 427 -22.52 -4.97 0.39
C SER A 427 -23.65 -4.04 0.87
N PRO A 428 -23.98 -2.92 0.18
CA PRO A 428 -25.16 -2.11 0.52
C PRO A 428 -26.51 -2.72 0.09
N LEU A 429 -26.51 -3.77 -0.72
CA LEU A 429 -27.69 -4.41 -1.31
C LEU A 429 -28.07 -5.71 -0.59
N THR A 430 -27.08 -6.47 -0.12
CA THR A 430 -27.29 -7.77 0.53
C THR A 430 -26.15 -8.06 1.52
N ALA A 431 -26.44 -8.90 2.51
CA ALA A 431 -25.45 -9.45 3.43
C ALA A 431 -24.91 -10.82 2.98
N ALA A 432 -25.29 -11.29 1.79
CA ALA A 432 -24.82 -12.55 1.23
C ALA A 432 -23.28 -12.51 1.08
N PRO A 433 -22.55 -13.50 1.61
CA PRO A 433 -21.10 -13.54 1.52
C PRO A 433 -20.62 -13.74 0.08
N VAL A 434 -19.45 -13.19 -0.24
CA VAL A 434 -18.78 -13.36 -1.52
C VAL A 434 -17.56 -14.27 -1.35
N THR A 435 -17.39 -15.23 -2.26
CA THR A 435 -16.19 -16.06 -2.33
C THR A 435 -15.61 -16.10 -3.74
N ALA A 436 -14.37 -16.56 -3.85
CA ALA A 436 -13.74 -16.88 -5.13
C ALA A 436 -13.51 -18.38 -5.24
N PHE A 437 -13.92 -18.98 -6.34
CA PHE A 437 -13.56 -20.33 -6.74
C PHE A 437 -12.41 -20.20 -7.74
N THR A 438 -11.17 -20.36 -7.27
CA THR A 438 -9.95 -20.16 -8.04
C THR A 438 -8.80 -20.98 -7.44
N GLU A 439 -7.75 -21.21 -8.23
CA GLU A 439 -6.53 -21.90 -7.79
C GLU A 439 -5.66 -21.03 -6.83
N ASP A 440 -5.81 -19.70 -6.86
CA ASP A 440 -5.20 -18.79 -5.85
C ASP A 440 -6.29 -18.15 -4.97
N PRO A 441 -6.94 -18.91 -4.06
CA PRO A 441 -8.09 -18.40 -3.31
C PRO A 441 -7.70 -17.41 -2.20
N ARG A 442 -6.42 -17.38 -1.82
CA ARG A 442 -5.89 -16.59 -0.70
C ARG A 442 -6.77 -16.71 0.54
N GLY A 443 -7.28 -15.59 1.05
CA GLY A 443 -8.15 -15.57 2.23
C GLY A 443 -9.46 -16.35 2.06
N HIS A 444 -9.97 -16.53 0.83
CA HIS A 444 -11.26 -17.21 0.63
C HIS A 444 -11.26 -18.67 1.07
N ALA A 445 -10.14 -19.38 0.96
CA ALA A 445 -10.02 -20.74 1.48
C ALA A 445 -10.23 -20.80 3.00
N LEU A 446 -9.84 -19.73 3.71
CA LEU A 446 -9.92 -19.62 5.17
C LEU A 446 -11.29 -19.13 5.65
N TRP A 447 -11.94 -18.24 4.88
CA TRP A 447 -13.20 -17.61 5.28
C TRP A 447 -14.44 -18.37 4.82
N PHE A 448 -14.32 -19.21 3.80
CA PHE A 448 -15.44 -19.85 3.14
C PHE A 448 -15.26 -21.36 3.05
N ASN A 449 -16.21 -22.11 3.60
CA ASN A 449 -16.23 -23.57 3.52
C ASN A 449 -17.30 -24.04 2.51
N PRO A 450 -16.91 -24.51 1.30
CA PRO A 450 -17.86 -24.94 0.27
C PRO A 450 -18.77 -26.10 0.70
N ILE A 451 -18.29 -27.00 1.57
CA ILE A 451 -19.08 -28.15 2.06
C ILE A 451 -20.28 -27.68 2.86
N SER A 452 -20.11 -26.64 3.68
CA SER A 452 -21.20 -26.05 4.48
C SER A 452 -22.27 -25.33 3.65
N ARG A 453 -22.02 -25.15 2.35
CA ARG A 453 -22.84 -24.38 1.41
C ARG A 453 -23.55 -25.27 0.38
N LEU A 454 -23.40 -26.59 0.47
CA LEU A 454 -24.11 -27.53 -0.40
C LEU A 454 -25.63 -27.34 -0.29
N GLY A 455 -26.31 -27.30 -1.43
CA GLY A 455 -27.74 -27.05 -1.54
C GLY A 455 -28.15 -25.57 -1.43
N GLN A 456 -27.24 -24.65 -1.08
CA GLN A 456 -27.52 -23.21 -1.06
C GLN A 456 -27.40 -22.62 -2.48
N ARG A 457 -28.19 -21.59 -2.75
CA ARG A 457 -28.27 -20.91 -4.04
C ARG A 457 -27.18 -19.85 -4.17
N ALA A 458 -26.53 -19.79 -5.32
CA ALA A 458 -25.50 -18.79 -5.59
C ALA A 458 -25.75 -17.98 -6.86
N LEU A 459 -25.12 -16.80 -6.88
CA LEU A 459 -24.85 -16.06 -8.10
C LEU A 459 -23.37 -16.16 -8.44
N PHE A 460 -23.07 -16.16 -9.74
CA PHE A 460 -21.72 -16.16 -10.24
C PHE A 460 -21.48 -14.89 -11.05
N LEU A 461 -20.33 -14.24 -10.86
CA LEU A 461 -19.96 -13.02 -11.57
C LEU A 461 -18.58 -13.15 -12.20
N SER A 462 -18.51 -12.82 -13.48
CA SER A 462 -17.27 -12.76 -14.28
C SER A 462 -17.23 -11.44 -15.08
N ILE A 463 -16.10 -11.15 -15.71
CA ILE A 463 -15.86 -9.95 -16.53
C ILE A 463 -15.37 -10.33 -17.93
N ALA A 464 -15.38 -9.38 -18.87
CA ALA A 464 -15.09 -9.63 -20.28
C ALA A 464 -13.64 -10.06 -20.57
N ASP A 465 -12.71 -9.78 -19.64
CA ASP A 465 -11.33 -10.25 -19.72
C ASP A 465 -11.21 -11.79 -19.73
N PHE A 466 -12.25 -12.51 -19.27
CA PHE A 466 -12.29 -13.96 -19.27
C PHE A 466 -13.14 -14.50 -20.42
N ASP A 467 -12.77 -15.68 -20.93
CA ASP A 467 -13.63 -16.43 -21.87
C ASP A 467 -14.84 -16.99 -21.12
N GLN A 468 -16.01 -16.39 -21.35
CA GLN A 468 -17.25 -16.76 -20.67
C GLN A 468 -17.69 -18.21 -20.94
N ALA A 469 -17.36 -18.78 -22.10
CA ALA A 469 -17.67 -20.17 -22.40
C ALA A 469 -16.77 -21.12 -21.60
N GLN A 470 -15.49 -20.76 -21.45
CA GLN A 470 -14.57 -21.50 -20.58
C GLN A 470 -14.99 -21.41 -19.11
N ILE A 471 -15.33 -20.21 -18.62
CA ILE A 471 -15.84 -20.00 -17.26
C ILE A 471 -17.06 -20.90 -17.01
N GLN A 472 -18.05 -20.89 -17.90
CA GLN A 472 -19.22 -21.74 -17.76
C GLN A 472 -18.83 -23.23 -17.73
N ALA A 473 -17.98 -23.69 -18.65
CA ALA A 473 -17.57 -25.09 -18.70
C ALA A 473 -16.81 -25.55 -17.45
N GLU A 474 -15.96 -24.68 -16.90
CA GLU A 474 -15.15 -24.96 -15.71
C GLU A 474 -15.98 -25.04 -14.43
N TYR A 475 -16.94 -24.11 -14.23
CA TYR A 475 -17.68 -24.00 -12.98
C TYR A 475 -19.03 -24.73 -12.98
N GLN A 476 -19.62 -25.03 -14.13
CA GLN A 476 -20.89 -25.74 -14.23
C GLN A 476 -20.94 -27.07 -13.44
N PRO A 477 -19.87 -27.89 -13.36
CA PRO A 477 -19.89 -29.12 -12.54
C PRO A 477 -20.18 -28.92 -11.04
N TYR A 478 -19.94 -27.72 -10.50
CA TYR A 478 -20.18 -27.42 -9.08
C TYR A 478 -21.61 -26.98 -8.78
N PHE A 479 -22.41 -26.68 -9.81
CA PHE A 479 -23.70 -26.03 -9.66
C PHE A 479 -24.83 -26.77 -10.40
N SER A 480 -26.07 -26.61 -9.94
CA SER A 480 -27.23 -27.26 -10.55
C SER A 480 -27.60 -26.70 -11.92
N GLN A 481 -27.21 -25.44 -12.19
CA GLN A 481 -27.41 -24.77 -13.47
C GLN A 481 -26.30 -23.72 -13.69
N PHE A 482 -26.25 -23.13 -14.89
CA PHE A 482 -25.37 -21.99 -15.17
C PHE A 482 -26.01 -21.17 -16.29
N THR A 483 -26.79 -20.16 -15.92
CA THR A 483 -27.59 -19.39 -16.88
C THR A 483 -27.30 -17.91 -16.73
N LEU A 484 -26.91 -17.25 -17.83
CA LEU A 484 -26.70 -15.81 -17.86
C LEU A 484 -28.03 -15.10 -17.56
N ILE A 485 -28.03 -14.26 -16.51
CA ILE A 485 -29.17 -13.39 -16.19
C ILE A 485 -29.06 -12.12 -17.01
N ASP A 486 -27.88 -11.48 -16.96
CA ASP A 486 -27.65 -10.19 -17.61
C ASP A 486 -26.15 -9.95 -17.88
N ALA A 487 -25.86 -9.12 -18.87
CA ALA A 487 -24.53 -8.62 -19.20
C ALA A 487 -24.52 -7.10 -19.00
N ILE A 488 -23.94 -6.68 -17.87
CA ILE A 488 -23.98 -5.30 -17.39
C ILE A 488 -22.80 -4.52 -17.96
N ALA A 489 -23.10 -3.51 -18.77
CA ALA A 489 -22.09 -2.58 -19.28
C ALA A 489 -21.70 -1.55 -18.20
N LEU A 490 -20.39 -1.44 -17.96
CA LEU A 490 -19.78 -0.32 -17.27
C LEU A 490 -19.27 0.66 -18.32
N GLU A 491 -19.55 1.95 -18.12
CA GLU A 491 -19.34 2.98 -19.12
C GLU A 491 -18.50 4.14 -18.62
N ARG A 492 -17.63 4.64 -19.49
CA ARG A 492 -16.88 5.87 -19.30
C ARG A 492 -16.93 6.69 -20.57
N GLY A 493 -17.26 7.98 -20.44
CA GLY A 493 -17.35 8.87 -21.59
C GLY A 493 -18.41 8.47 -22.63
N GLY A 494 -19.41 7.66 -22.27
CA GLY A 494 -20.43 7.14 -23.19
C GLY A 494 -19.97 5.94 -24.03
N ALA A 495 -18.84 5.31 -23.67
CA ALA A 495 -18.37 4.07 -24.25
C ALA A 495 -18.29 2.99 -23.16
N THR A 496 -18.59 1.74 -23.51
CA THR A 496 -18.38 0.60 -22.63
C THR A 496 -16.90 0.40 -22.39
N THR A 497 -16.50 0.33 -21.12
CA THR A 497 -15.11 0.06 -20.70
C THR A 497 -14.93 -1.35 -20.16
N GLU A 498 -15.98 -1.95 -19.63
CA GLU A 498 -15.98 -3.30 -19.09
C GLU A 498 -17.41 -3.86 -19.18
N THR A 499 -17.54 -5.17 -19.33
CA THR A 499 -18.83 -5.87 -19.27
C THR A 499 -18.79 -6.92 -18.17
N VAL A 500 -19.71 -6.81 -17.23
CA VAL A 500 -19.86 -7.73 -16.10
C VAL A 500 -20.98 -8.72 -16.40
N PHE A 501 -20.65 -10.01 -16.41
CA PHE A 501 -21.60 -11.09 -16.67
C PHE A 501 -22.11 -11.65 -15.35
N VAL A 502 -23.43 -11.61 -15.13
CA VAL A 502 -24.07 -12.11 -13.92
C VAL A 502 -24.87 -13.36 -14.26
N TYR A 503 -24.53 -14.48 -13.63
CA TYR A 503 -25.14 -15.79 -13.86
C TYR A 503 -25.94 -16.25 -12.64
N SER A 504 -27.11 -16.84 -12.91
CA SER A 504 -27.80 -17.70 -11.95
C SER A 504 -27.21 -19.09 -12.05
N VAL A 505 -26.55 -19.56 -10.99
CA VAL A 505 -25.96 -20.90 -10.96
C VAL A 505 -26.81 -21.90 -10.15
N GLY A 506 -27.89 -21.44 -9.52
CA GLY A 506 -28.76 -22.32 -8.73
C GLY A 506 -28.01 -22.85 -7.51
N GLN A 507 -28.24 -24.11 -7.14
CA GLN A 507 -27.68 -24.70 -5.93
C GLN A 507 -26.25 -25.19 -6.14
N LEU A 508 -25.40 -25.04 -5.12
CA LEU A 508 -24.10 -25.72 -5.06
C LEU A 508 -24.31 -27.23 -4.88
N VAL A 509 -23.92 -28.04 -5.85
CA VAL A 509 -24.11 -29.51 -5.87
C VAL A 509 -22.83 -30.28 -5.58
N ALA A 510 -21.67 -29.66 -5.78
CA ALA A 510 -20.38 -30.22 -5.40
C ALA A 510 -19.50 -29.14 -4.75
N PRO A 511 -18.70 -29.48 -3.72
CA PRO A 511 -17.82 -28.51 -3.09
C PRO A 511 -16.63 -28.17 -4.02
N TYR A 512 -16.26 -26.90 -4.08
CA TYR A 512 -15.04 -26.49 -4.78
C TYR A 512 -13.80 -26.94 -3.98
N PRO A 513 -12.81 -27.59 -4.61
CA PRO A 513 -11.65 -28.14 -3.91
C PRO A 513 -10.54 -27.08 -3.78
N TYR A 514 -10.55 -26.29 -2.70
CA TYR A 514 -9.44 -25.37 -2.43
C TYR A 514 -8.09 -26.11 -2.26
N PRO A 515 -6.97 -25.53 -2.72
CA PRO A 515 -5.64 -26.12 -2.62
C PRO A 515 -5.07 -26.18 -1.20
N TYR A 516 -5.68 -25.49 -0.24
CA TYR A 516 -5.35 -25.52 1.18
C TYR A 516 -6.62 -25.29 2.01
N PRO A 517 -6.64 -25.80 3.26
CA PRO A 517 -7.77 -25.67 4.17
C PRO A 517 -8.00 -24.24 4.67
#